data_AF-I3V3D6-F1
#
_entry.id   AF-I3V3D6-F1
#
_cell.length_a   1.000
_cell.length_b   1.000
_cell.length_c   1.000
_cell.angle_alpha   90.00
_cell.angle_beta   90.00
_cell.angle_gamma   90.00
#
_symmetry.space_group_name_H-M   'P 1'
#
loop_
_entity.id
_entity.type
_entity.pdbx_description
1 polymer ?
#
loop_
_entity_poly.entity_id
_entity_poly.type
_entity_poly.pdbx_seq_one_letter_code
_entity_poly.pdbx_strand_id
1 'polypeptide(L)' 'MRVKAVRPFILADMEAACASYFEDGWLAWELSDIRPISPVTIRAARGIYEVDFLHTEEP' A
#
# COMPACT_ATOMS: atom_id res chain seq x y z
N MET A 1 8.28 -5.39 -0.26
CA MET A 1 7.78 -4.08 0.19
C MET A 1 8.15 -3.90 1.65
N ARG A 2 8.67 -2.71 1.97
CA ARG A 2 9.06 -2.30 3.32
C ARG A 2 8.47 -0.93 3.61
N VAL A 3 7.93 -0.77 4.82
CA VAL A 3 7.52 0.55 5.34
C VAL A 3 8.78 1.30 5.79
N LYS A 4 9.09 2.40 5.10
CA LYS A 4 10.25 3.25 5.41
C LYS A 4 9.91 4.24 6.53
N ALA A 5 8.73 4.85 6.46
CA ALA A 5 8.24 5.80 7.44
C ALA A 5 6.70 5.82 7.46
N VAL A 6 6.16 6.29 8.57
CA VAL A 6 4.75 6.66 8.72
C VAL A 6 4.74 8.11 9.22
N ARG A 7 4.07 9.00 8.48
CA ARG A 7 4.05 10.44 8.76
C ARG A 7 2.65 11.02 8.59
N PRO A 8 2.37 12.25 9.04
CA PRO A 8 1.11 12.91 8.72
C PRO A 8 0.86 12.94 7.21
N PHE A 9 -0.39 12.69 6.84
CA PHE A 9 -0.88 12.86 5.49
C PHE A 9 -1.02 14.35 5.19
N ILE A 10 -0.50 14.78 4.04
CA ILE A 10 -0.55 16.18 3.60
C ILE A 10 -1.23 16.30 2.24
N LEU A 11 -1.62 17.52 1.85
CA LEU A 11 -2.30 17.80 0.58
C LEU A 11 -1.55 17.23 -0.64
N ALA A 12 -0.21 17.26 -0.62
CA ALA A 12 0.62 16.74 -1.71
C ALA A 12 0.50 15.21 -1.89
N ASP A 13 0.03 14.47 -0.89
CA ASP A 13 -0.14 13.03 -0.98
C ASP A 13 -1.43 12.62 -1.71
N MET A 14 -2.39 13.56 -1.89
CA MET A 14 -3.71 13.25 -2.43
C MET A 14 -3.67 12.65 -3.83
N GLU A 15 -2.83 13.20 -4.71
CA GLU A 15 -2.69 12.72 -6.09
C GLU A 15 -2.19 11.26 -6.12
N ALA A 16 -1.11 10.98 -5.39
CA ALA A 16 -0.52 9.64 -5.30
C ALA A 16 -1.44 8.63 -4.61
N ALA A 17 -2.28 9.08 -3.66
CA ALA A 17 -3.27 8.26 -2.98
C ALA A 17 -4.58 8.09 -3.76
N CYS A 18 -4.72 8.75 -4.92
CA CYS A 18 -5.99 8.86 -5.66
C CYS A 18 -7.16 9.29 -4.75
N ALA A 19 -6.88 10.19 -3.79
CA ALA A 19 -7.83 10.65 -2.80
C ALA A 19 -8.46 11.98 -3.22
N SER A 20 -9.75 12.16 -2.91
CA SER A 20 -10.47 13.42 -3.12
C SER A 20 -10.64 14.23 -1.83
N TYR A 21 -10.26 13.69 -0.67
CA TYR A 21 -10.37 14.32 0.65
C TYR A 21 -9.44 13.64 1.68
N PHE A 22 -9.03 14.37 2.72
CA PHE A 22 -8.35 13.86 3.92
C PHE A 22 -8.63 14.76 5.14
N GLU A 23 -8.39 14.24 6.35
CA GLU A 23 -8.52 14.99 7.61
C GLU A 23 -7.21 15.00 8.40
N ASP A 24 -7.09 15.99 9.27
CA ASP A 24 -5.99 16.04 10.24
C ASP A 24 -5.93 14.76 11.07
N GLY A 25 -4.71 14.25 11.26
CA GLY A 25 -4.47 12.99 11.96
C GLY A 25 -4.42 11.76 11.05
N TRP A 26 -4.79 11.88 9.78
CA TRP A 26 -4.52 10.81 8.80
C TRP A 26 -3.02 10.65 8.57
N LEU A 27 -2.61 9.43 8.22
CA LEU A 27 -1.20 9.07 8.06
C LEU A 27 -0.92 8.62 6.63
N ALA A 28 0.23 9.04 6.10
CA ALA A 28 0.81 8.55 4.86
C ALA A 28 1.94 7.55 5.17
N TRP A 29 1.96 6.43 4.43
CA TRP A 29 2.98 5.39 4.55
C TRP A 29 3.95 5.50 3.38
N GLU A 30 5.23 5.71 3.69
CA GLU A 30 6.28 5.73 2.68
C GLU A 30 6.77 4.31 2.43
N LEU A 31 6.55 3.81 1.22
CA LEU A 31 6.89 2.44 0.84
C LEU A 31 8.18 2.41 0.02
N SER A 32 8.98 1.38 0.26
CA SER A 32 10.19 1.04 -0.50
C SER A 32 10.18 -0.43 -0.90
N ASP A 33 11.08 -0.81 -1.81
CA ASP A 33 11.23 -2.18 -2.30
C ASP A 33 9.93 -2.74 -2.91
N ILE A 34 9.29 -1.93 -3.76
CA ILE A 34 8.10 -2.32 -4.54
C ILE A 34 8.56 -3.16 -5.73
N ARG A 35 8.00 -4.38 -5.85
CA ARG A 35 8.26 -5.30 -6.96
C ARG A 35 6.95 -5.68 -7.65
N PRO A 36 6.93 -5.76 -8.98
CA PRO A 36 5.77 -6.29 -9.70
C PRO A 36 5.57 -7.78 -9.37
N ILE A 37 4.32 -8.21 -9.36
CA ILE A 37 3.92 -9.62 -9.25
C ILE A 37 2.89 -9.94 -10.32
N SER A 38 2.78 -11.20 -10.71
CA SER A 38 1.69 -11.66 -11.57
C SER A 38 0.34 -11.49 -10.88
N PRO A 39 -0.74 -11.14 -11.61
CA PRO A 39 -2.07 -11.02 -11.04
C PRO A 39 -2.51 -12.32 -10.35
N VAL A 40 -3.13 -12.19 -9.17
CA VAL A 40 -3.67 -13.31 -8.41
C VAL A 40 -5.09 -13.05 -7.93
N THR A 41 -5.88 -14.11 -7.83
CA THR A 41 -7.22 -14.07 -7.25
C THR A 41 -7.13 -14.33 -5.75
N ILE A 42 -7.41 -13.31 -4.93
CA ILE A 42 -7.40 -13.41 -3.47
C ILE A 42 -8.55 -12.61 -2.85
N ARG A 43 -8.96 -12.96 -1.62
CA ARG A 43 -10.00 -12.24 -0.87
C ARG A 43 -9.55 -10.80 -0.62
N ALA A 44 -10.35 -9.82 -1.04
CA ALA A 44 -10.23 -8.43 -0.62
C ALA A 44 -11.05 -8.20 0.68
N ALA A 45 -10.39 -7.80 1.75
CA ALA A 45 -11.02 -7.50 3.04
C ALA A 45 -10.55 -6.13 3.59
N ARG A 46 -11.30 -5.57 4.54
CA ARG A 46 -10.92 -4.32 5.21
C ARG A 46 -9.85 -4.57 6.28
N GLY A 47 -8.94 -3.62 6.44
CA GLY A 47 -7.83 -3.68 7.40
C GLY A 47 -6.57 -4.30 6.80
N ILE A 48 -5.54 -4.46 7.63
CA ILE A 48 -4.30 -5.15 7.26
C ILE A 48 -4.42 -6.58 7.77
N TYR A 49 -4.23 -7.56 6.88
CA TYR A 49 -4.36 -8.98 7.18
C TYR A 49 -3.30 -9.79 6.44
N GLU A 50 -2.98 -10.94 7.01
CA GLU A 50 -2.08 -11.91 6.38
C GLU A 50 -2.79 -12.65 5.26
N VAL A 51 -2.03 -12.95 4.22
CA VAL A 51 -2.50 -13.68 3.05
C VAL A 51 -1.49 -14.77 2.69
N ASP A 52 -2.00 -15.96 2.42
CA ASP A 52 -1.19 -17.02 1.85
C ASP A 52 -1.01 -16.75 0.36
N PHE A 53 0.21 -16.38 -0.04
CA PHE A 53 0.58 -16.06 -1.41
C PHE A 53 1.82 -16.86 -1.82
N LEU A 54 1.66 -17.74 -2.82
CA LEU A 54 2.78 -18.43 -3.45
C LEU A 54 3.38 -17.52 -4.52
N HIS A 55 4.56 -16.98 -4.26
CA HIS A 55 5.32 -16.26 -5.27
C HIS A 55 6.01 -17.28 -6.19
N THR A 56 5.47 -17.48 -7.39
CA THR A 56 6.22 -18.09 -8.48
C THR A 56 7.22 -17.07 -9.00
N GLU A 57 8.50 -17.29 -8.74
CA GLU A 57 9.57 -16.61 -9.47
C GLU A 57 9.55 -17.15 -10.91
N GLU A 58 9.19 -16.31 -11.88
CA GLU A 58 9.48 -16.64 -13.28
C GLU A 58 11.01 -16.56 -13.47
N PRO A 59 11.65 -17.60 -14.06
CA PRO A 59 13.10 -17.70 -14.20
C PRO A 59 13.70 -16.69 -15.18
#